data_AF-A0A832NG75-F1
#
_entry.id   AF-A0A832NG75-F1
#
_cell.length_a   1.000
_cell.length_b   1.000
_cell.length_c   1.000
_cell.angle_alpha   90.00
_cell.angle_beta   90.00
_cell.angle_gamma   90.00
#
_symmetry.space_group_name_H-M   'P 1'
#
loop_
_entity.id
_entity.type
_entity.pdbx_description
1 polymer ?
#
loop_
_entity_poly.entity_id
_entity_poly.type
_entity_poly.pdbx_seq_one_letter_code
_entity_poly.pdbx_strand_id
1 'polypeptide(L)' 'MRIGVYGFGAIGRLVTRLLVERGHEIVGVVDIDERIVGRDVGEVLGIGRIGVEVSKGI' A
#
# COMPACT_ATOMS: atom_id res chain seq x y z
N MET A 1 -5.55 12.60 6.02
CA MET A 1 -4.36 12.23 6.82
C MET A 1 -3.40 11.50 5.91
N ARG A 2 -2.10 11.71 6.09
CA ARG A 2 -1.04 11.00 5.35
C ARG A 2 -0.66 9.75 6.13
N ILE A 3 -0.79 8.58 5.52
CA ILE A 3 -0.59 7.29 6.18
C ILE A 3 0.55 6.53 5.51
N GLY A 4 1.49 6.03 6.34
CA GLY A 4 2.47 5.02 5.95
C GLY A 4 2.05 3.65 6.48
N VAL A 5 2.32 2.59 5.73
CA VAL A 5 2.00 1.21 6.11
C VAL A 5 3.27 0.38 6.13
N TYR A 6 3.53 -0.30 7.24
CA TYR A 6 4.66 -1.22 7.39
C TYR A 6 4.13 -2.64 7.57
N GLY A 7 4.39 -3.51 6.60
CA GLY A 7 3.72 -4.80 6.45
C GLY A 7 2.46 -4.68 5.60
N PHE A 8 2.53 -5.21 4.39
CA PHE A 8 1.52 -5.21 3.34
C PHE A 8 1.03 -6.63 2.98
N GLY A 9 0.90 -7.47 4.01
CA GLY A 9 0.17 -8.74 3.96
C GLY A 9 -1.36 -8.57 3.97
N ALA A 10 -2.09 -9.63 4.31
CA ALA A 10 -3.56 -9.63 4.24
C ALA A 10 -4.23 -8.49 5.04
N ILE A 11 -3.81 -8.29 6.30
CA ILE A 11 -4.36 -7.23 7.16
C ILE A 11 -3.96 -5.84 6.67
N GLY A 12 -2.67 -5.64 6.35
CA GLY A 12 -2.17 -4.37 5.83
C GLY A 12 -2.95 -3.91 4.60
N ARG A 13 -3.24 -4.84 3.68
CA ARG A 13 -4.05 -4.56 2.48
C ARG A 13 -5.50 -4.19 2.82
N LEU A 14 -6.15 -4.93 3.72
CA LEU A 14 -7.52 -4.62 4.15
C LEU A 14 -7.62 -3.23 4.79
N VAL A 15 -6.70 -2.89 5.69
CA VAL A 15 -6.65 -1.59 6.35
C VAL A 15 -6.36 -0.48 5.33
N THR A 16 -5.38 -0.69 4.44
CA THR A 16 -5.03 0.30 3.41
C THR A 16 -6.21 0.58 2.49
N ARG A 17 -6.95 -0.45 2.06
CA ARG A 17 -8.15 -0.28 1.24
C ARG A 17 -9.22 0.56 1.96
N LEU A 18 -9.50 0.23 3.22
CA LEU A 18 -10.45 0.98 4.04
C LEU A 18 -10.03 2.44 4.25
N LEU A 19 -8.74 2.70 4.39
CA LEU A 19 -8.21 4.06 4.53
C LEU A 19 -8.42 4.88 3.24
N VAL A 20 -8.14 4.28 2.08
CA VAL A 20 -8.39 4.90 0.77
C VAL A 20 -9.88 5.19 0.58
N GLU A 21 -10.75 4.23 0.88
CA GLU A 21 -12.21 4.40 0.83
C GLU A 21 -12.72 5.55 1.72
N ARG A 22 -12.02 5.84 2.83
CA ARG A 22 -12.31 6.97 3.72
C ARG A 22 -11.64 8.28 3.33
N GLY A 23 -11.00 8.35 2.16
CA GLY A 23 -10.35 9.56 1.65
C GLY A 23 -9.04 9.90 2.36
N HIS A 24 -8.36 8.92 2.96
CA HIS A 24 -7.00 9.11 3.46
C HIS A 24 -5.98 8.94 2.33
N GLU A 25 -4.85 9.62 2.47
CA GLU A 25 -3.77 9.61 1.49
C GLU A 25 -2.72 8.60 1.95
N ILE A 26 -2.51 7.55 1.15
CA ILE A 26 -1.40 6.64 1.36
C ILE A 26 -0.15 7.31 0.78
N VAL A 27 0.92 7.40 1.57
CA VAL A 27 2.15 8.08 1.14
C VAL A 27 3.36 7.14 1.11
N GLY A 28 3.20 5.90 1.54
CA GLY A 28 4.24 4.90 1.49
C GLY A 28 3.77 3.56 2.05
N VAL A 29 4.29 2.48 1.45
CA VAL A 29 4.05 1.11 1.90
C VAL A 29 5.39 0.39 1.91
N VAL A 30 5.70 -0.32 2.99
CA VAL A 30 6.92 -1.13 3.14
C VAL A 30 6.55 -2.60 3.34
N ASP A 31 7.11 -3.48 2.52
CA ASP A 31 6.99 -4.93 2.69
C ASP A 31 8.22 -5.66 2.10
N ILE A 32 8.56 -6.82 2.66
CA ILE A 32 9.71 -7.63 2.24
C ILE A 32 9.38 -8.63 1.12
N ASP A 33 8.11 -8.81 0.77
CA ASP A 33 7.66 -9.73 -0.27
C ASP A 33 8.05 -9.20 -1.67
N GLU A 34 9.12 -9.79 -2.23
CA GLU A 34 9.66 -9.48 -3.56
C GLU A 34 8.61 -9.51 -4.69
N ARG A 35 7.50 -10.23 -4.51
CA ARG A 35 6.42 -10.29 -5.53
C ARG A 35 5.60 -9.01 -5.63
N ILE A 36 5.69 -8.13 -4.63
CA ILE A 36 4.95 -6.87 -4.57
C ILE A 36 5.83 -5.63 -4.51
N VAL A 37 7.11 -5.75 -4.13
CA VAL A 37 8.05 -4.62 -4.17
C VAL A 37 8.12 -4.02 -5.58
N GLY A 38 8.09 -2.68 -5.66
CA GLY A 38 8.08 -1.92 -6.90
C GLY A 38 6.72 -1.86 -7.61
N ARG A 39 5.70 -2.57 -7.12
CA ARG A 39 4.34 -2.49 -7.67
C ARG A 39 3.58 -1.32 -7.06
N ASP A 40 2.66 -0.75 -7.84
CA ASP A 40 1.74 0.27 -7.34
C ASP A 40 0.80 -0.34 -6.29
N VAL A 41 0.67 0.31 -5.15
CA VAL A 41 -0.16 -0.11 -4.02
C VAL A 41 -1.61 -0.33 -4.43
N GLY A 42 -2.16 0.55 -5.26
CA GLY A 42 -3.53 0.45 -5.73
C GLY A 42 -3.74 -0.71 -6.71
N GLU A 43 -2.74 -1.03 -7.54
CA GLU A 43 -2.75 -2.25 -8.37
C GLU A 43 -2.71 -3.51 -7.52
N VAL A 44 -1.91 -3.54 -6.45
CA VAL A 44 -1.85 -4.69 -5.52
C VAL A 44 -3.18 -4.85 -4.75
N LEU A 45 -3.90 -3.76 -4.48
CA LEU A 45 -5.22 -3.77 -3.86
C LEU A 45 -6.37 -4.04 -4.84
N GLY A 46 -6.13 -3.96 -6.15
CA GLY A 46 -7.16 -4.12 -7.18
C GLY A 46 -8.12 -2.93 -7.31
N ILE A 47 -7.69 -1.71 -6.96
CA ILE A 47 -8.50 -0.49 -6.98
C ILE A 47 -8.05 0.53 -8.04
N GLY A 48 -7.15 0.13 -8.94
CA GLY A 48 -6.50 1.01 -9.91
C GLY A 48 -5.26 1.70 -9.32
N ARG A 49 -4.47 2.37 -10.16
CA ARG A 49 -3.21 3.00 -9.74
C ARG A 49 -3.47 4.18 -8.81
N ILE A 50 -2.71 4.27 -7.72
CA ILE A 50 -2.75 5.42 -6.79
C ILE A 50 -1.45 6.21 -6.71
N GLY A 51 -0.41 5.79 -7.44
CA GLY A 51 0.86 6.52 -7.57
C GLY A 51 1.84 6.32 -6.42
N VAL A 52 1.69 5.23 -5.65
CA VAL A 52 2.57 4.88 -4.53
C VAL A 52 3.09 3.48 -4.77
N GLU A 53 4.41 3.31 -4.76
CA GLU A 53 5.05 2.01 -4.92
C GLU A 53 5.34 1.36 -3.56
N VAL A 54 5.26 0.03 -3.51
CA VAL A 54 5.71 -0.75 -2.35
C VAL A 54 7.24 -0.74 -2.32
N SER A 55 7.82 -0.27 -1.21
CA SER A 55 9.26 -0.29 -0.97
C SER A 55 9.64 -1.51 -0.13
N LYS A 56 10.87 -2.01 -0.32
CA LYS A 56 11.44 -3.06 0.54
C LYS A 56 11.87 -2.53 1.92
N GLY A 57 11.91 -1.20 2.09
CA GLY A 57 12.59 -0.56 3.22
C GLY A 57 14.07 -0.29 2.90
N ILE A 58 14.78 0.33 3.85
CA ILE A 58 16.25 0.50 3.80
C ILE A 58 16.89 -0.82 4.25
#